data_AF-A0A1D2QA72-F1
#
_entry.id   AF-A0A1D2QA72-F1
#
_cell.length_a   1.000
_cell.length_b   1.000
_cell.length_c   1.000
_cell.angle_alpha   90.00
_cell.angle_beta   90.00
_cell.angle_gamma   90.00
#
_symmetry.space_group_name_H-M   'P 1'
#
loop_
_entity.id
_entity.type
_entity.pdbx_description
1 polymer ?
#
loop_
_entity_poly.entity_id
_entity_poly.type
_entity_poly.pdbx_seq_one_letter_code
_entity_poly.pdbx_strand_id
1 'polypeptide(L)' 'MATDRRSNTVQNKEELATTIGLYVLGEISLGKAAERTGVTRWEMEEILQDAGVELRLGPQTKDDLEDEVDVALDIE' A
#
# COMPACT_ATOMS: atom_id res chain seq x y z
N MET A 1 -22.28 19.98 -14.76
CA MET A 1 -21.03 19.73 -14.01
C MET A 1 -21.23 18.56 -13.03
N ALA A 2 -21.48 17.33 -13.52
CA ALA A 2 -21.66 16.14 -12.66
C ALA A 2 -20.69 14.99 -13.00
N THR A 3 -19.90 15.14 -14.05
CA THR A 3 -19.02 14.11 -14.61
C THR A 3 -17.66 14.02 -13.89
N ASP A 4 -17.12 15.14 -13.39
CA ASP A 4 -15.81 15.19 -12.71
C ASP A 4 -15.74 14.33 -11.43
N ARG A 5 -16.74 14.44 -10.55
CA ARG A 5 -16.70 13.77 -9.23
C ARG A 5 -16.82 12.24 -9.33
N ARG A 6 -17.52 11.72 -10.35
CA ARG A 6 -17.63 10.26 -10.58
C ARG A 6 -16.34 9.67 -11.14
N SER A 7 -15.64 10.39 -12.01
CA SER A 7 -14.35 9.93 -12.53
C SER A 7 -13.32 9.83 -11.41
N ASN A 8 -13.26 10.82 -10.52
CA ASN A 8 -12.29 10.84 -9.42
C ASN A 8 -12.49 9.69 -8.41
N THR A 9 -13.74 9.31 -8.15
CA THR A 9 -14.05 8.21 -7.21
C THR A 9 -13.79 6.82 -7.80
N VAL A 10 -13.95 6.63 -9.12
CA VAL A 10 -13.58 5.37 -9.78
C VAL A 10 -12.05 5.24 -9.87
N GLN A 11 -11.34 6.31 -10.23
CA GLN A 11 -9.88 6.33 -10.25
C GLN A 11 -9.30 6.05 -8.86
N ASN A 12 -9.85 6.65 -7.81
CA ASN A 12 -9.42 6.39 -6.43
C ASN A 12 -9.65 4.93 -6.00
N LYS A 13 -10.70 4.26 -6.51
CA LYS A 13 -10.95 2.82 -6.25
C LYS A 13 -9.98 1.91 -6.99
N GLU A 14 -9.68 2.21 -8.26
CA GLU A 14 -8.70 1.45 -9.05
C GLU A 14 -7.30 1.56 -8.45
N GLU A 15 -6.92 2.77 -8.03
CA GLU A 15 -5.66 3.05 -7.33
C GLU A 15 -5.57 2.31 -5.99
N LEU A 16 -6.65 2.33 -5.20
CA LEU A 16 -6.70 1.58 -3.94
C LEU A 16 -6.58 0.07 -4.17
N ALA A 17 -7.33 -0.49 -5.13
CA ALA A 17 -7.27 -1.92 -5.45
C ALA A 17 -5.88 -2.33 -5.95
N THR A 18 -5.25 -1.51 -6.78
CA THR A 18 -3.88 -1.74 -7.26
C THR A 18 -2.89 -1.70 -6.10
N THR A 19 -3.03 -0.74 -5.19
CA THR A 19 -2.15 -0.60 -4.03
C THR A 19 -2.28 -1.80 -3.09
N ILE A 20 -3.50 -2.26 -2.81
CA ILE A 20 -3.73 -3.47 -2.01
C ILE A 20 -3.11 -4.70 -2.71
N GLY A 21 -3.29 -4.84 -4.03
CA GLY A 21 -2.71 -5.94 -4.79
C GLY A 21 -1.19 -5.99 -4.70
N LEU A 22 -0.51 -4.84 -4.85
CA LEU A 22 0.94 -4.74 -4.70
C LEU A 22 1.41 -5.09 -3.29
N TYR A 23 0.69 -4.66 -2.25
CA TYR A 23 1.00 -5.02 -0.87
C TYR A 23 0.89 -6.54 -0.64
N VAL A 24 -0.20 -7.16 -1.12
CA VAL A 24 -0.43 -8.61 -0.98
C VAL A 24 0.66 -9.42 -1.69
N LEU A 25 1.13 -8.95 -2.84
CA LEU A 25 2.24 -9.56 -3.59
C LEU A 25 3.61 -9.34 -2.92
N GLY A 26 3.70 -8.43 -1.95
CA GLY A 26 4.96 -8.07 -1.30
C GLY A 26 5.81 -7.05 -2.06
N GLU A 27 5.27 -6.49 -3.15
CA GLU A 27 5.97 -5.52 -4.00
C GLU A 27 6.13 -4.15 -3.31
N ILE A 28 5.30 -3.86 -2.32
CA ILE A 28 5.38 -2.65 -1.51
C ILE A 28 5.12 -2.94 -0.03
N SER A 29 5.78 -2.19 0.85
CA SER A 29 5.54 -2.24 2.28
C SER A 29 4.21 -1.58 2.67
N LEU A 30 3.73 -1.86 3.89
CA LEU A 30 2.55 -1.21 4.46
C LEU A 30 2.68 0.33 4.48
N GLY A 31 3.89 0.83 4.79
CA GLY A 31 4.18 2.26 4.80
C GLY A 31 4.06 2.87 3.40
N LYS A 32 4.62 2.19 2.39
CA LYS A 32 4.53 2.63 0.99
C LYS A 32 3.10 2.58 0.45
N ALA A 33 2.32 1.57 0.85
CA ALA A 33 0.90 1.50 0.53
C ALA A 33 0.13 2.71 1.09
N ALA A 34 0.35 3.04 2.36
CA ALA A 34 -0.27 4.19 3.02
C ALA A 34 0.11 5.53 2.35
N GLU A 35 1.39 5.70 2.00
CA GLU A 35 1.89 6.86 1.26
C GLU A 35 1.18 7.04 -0.09
N ARG A 36 1.05 5.96 -0.88
CA ARG A 36 0.41 6.01 -2.22
C ARG A 36 -1.05 6.44 -2.16
N THR A 37 -1.79 6.01 -1.15
CA THR A 37 -3.21 6.35 -1.00
C THR A 37 -3.44 7.61 -0.18
N GLY A 38 -2.39 8.25 0.34
CA GLY A 38 -2.48 9.46 1.15
C GLY A 38 -3.18 9.25 2.50
N VAL A 39 -3.14 8.02 3.05
CA VAL A 39 -3.72 7.69 4.36
C VAL A 39 -2.60 7.44 5.36
N THR A 40 -2.92 7.48 6.64
CA THR A 40 -1.97 7.08 7.68
C THR A 40 -1.72 5.58 7.64
N ARG A 41 -0.57 5.16 8.16
CA ARG A 41 -0.23 3.73 8.30
C ARG A 41 -1.31 2.94 9.05
N TRP A 42 -1.92 3.54 10.08
CA TRP A 42 -3.00 2.93 10.87
C TRP A 42 -4.29 2.76 10.06
N GLU A 43 -4.69 3.77 9.28
CA GLU A 43 -5.85 3.66 8.38
C GLU A 43 -5.63 2.59 7.30
N MET A 44 -4.40 2.45 6.78
CA MET A 44 -4.10 1.37 5.84
C MET A 44 -4.18 -0.02 6.50
N GLU A 45 -3.77 -0.16 7.77
CA GLU A 45 -3.97 -1.43 8.51
C GLU A 45 -5.46 -1.79 8.60
N GLU A 46 -6.32 -0.82 8.91
CA GLU A 46 -7.77 -1.02 8.96
C GLU A 46 -8.34 -1.42 7.60
N ILE A 47 -7.94 -0.71 6.52
CA ILE A 47 -8.37 -1.02 5.14
C ILE A 47 -8.01 -2.46 4.75
N LEU A 48 -6.79 -2.90 5.06
CA LEU A 48 -6.34 -4.25 4.73
C LEU A 48 -7.09 -5.30 5.54
N GLN A 49 -7.32 -5.06 6.84
CA GLN A 49 -8.11 -5.94 7.69
C GLN A 49 -9.56 -6.07 7.20
N ASP A 50 -10.19 -4.95 6.84
CA ASP A 50 -11.55 -4.92 6.27
C ASP A 50 -11.63 -5.67 4.92
N ALA A 51 -10.54 -5.65 4.15
CA ALA A 51 -10.40 -6.42 2.91
C ALA A 51 -10.09 -7.91 3.15
N GLY A 52 -9.92 -8.35 4.41
CA GLY A 52 -9.57 -9.72 4.77
C GLY A 52 -8.12 -10.09 4.45
N VAL A 53 -7.25 -9.10 4.29
CA VAL A 53 -5.81 -9.28 4.03
C VAL A 53 -5.09 -9.42 5.36
N GLU A 54 -4.29 -10.48 5.49
CA GLU A 54 -3.43 -10.68 6.66
C GLU A 54 -2.26 -9.70 6.64
N LEU A 55 -2.00 -9.04 7.77
CA LEU A 55 -0.93 -8.07 7.88
C LEU A 55 0.43 -8.76 7.95
N ARG A 56 1.28 -8.46 6.98
CA ARG A 56 2.72 -8.77 7.03
C ARG A 56 3.41 -7.81 7.97
N LEU A 57 3.72 -8.26 9.18
CA LEU A 57 4.47 -7.49 10.16
C LEU A 57 5.96 -7.80 10.04
N GLY A 58 6.69 -6.85 9.44
CA GLY A 58 8.14 -6.93 9.23
C GLY A 58 8.55 -7.84 8.06
N PRO A 59 9.85 -7.85 7.73
CA PRO A 59 10.41 -8.69 6.69
C PRO A 59 10.15 -10.18 6.96
N GLN A 60 9.67 -10.90 5.95
CA GLN A 60 9.43 -12.34 6.07
C GLN A 60 10.68 -13.15 5.69
N THR A 61 11.57 -12.53 4.92
CA THR A 61 12.84 -13.10 4.46
C THR A 61 14.00 -12.15 4.75
N LYS A 62 15.23 -12.61 4.50
CA LYS A 62 16.41 -11.72 4.56
C LYS A 62 16.44 -10.75 3.39
N ASP A 63 16.05 -11.21 2.21
CA ASP A 63 15.99 -10.38 1.02
C ASP A 63 14.98 -9.23 1.23
N ASP A 64 13.79 -9.52 1.79
CA ASP A 64 12.81 -8.51 2.22
C ASP A 64 13.40 -7.48 3.19
N LEU A 65 14.33 -7.89 4.06
CA LEU A 65 14.96 -7.01 5.03
C LEU A 65 16.00 -6.11 4.36
N GLU A 66 16.76 -6.66 3.42
CA GLU A 66 17.75 -5.91 2.63
C GLU A 66 17.04 -4.85 1.78
N ASP A 67 15.93 -5.19 1.12
CA ASP A 67 15.11 -4.23 0.35
C ASP A 67 14.60 -3.07 1.23
N GLU A 68 14.13 -3.35 2.45
CA GLU A 68 13.68 -2.30 3.39
C GLU A 68 14.84 -1.40 3.87
N VAL A 69 16.04 -1.96 4.01
CA VAL A 69 17.25 -1.20 4.37
C VAL A 69 17.69 -0.29 3.22
N ASP A 70 17.69 -0.79 1.99
CA ASP A 70 18.07 -0.01 0.80
C ASP A 70 17.14 1.18 0.60
N VAL A 71 15.83 0.98 0.75
CA VAL A 71 14.83 2.08 0.73
C VAL A 71 15.06 3.10 1.85
N ALA A 72 15.37 2.65 3.07
CA ALA A 72 15.59 3.55 4.21
C ALA A 72 16.89 4.35 4.09
N LEU A 73 17.89 3.81 3.40
CA LEU A 73 19.19 4.42 3.20
C LEU A 73 19.31 5.17 1.86
N ASP A 74 18.28 5.14 1.01
CA ASP A 74 18.25 5.77 -0.32
C ASP A 74 19.38 5.26 -1.23
N ILE A 75 19.63 3.95 -1.19
CA ILE A 75 20.67 3.28 -1.98
C ILE A 75 19.97 2.62 -3.17
N GLU A 76 20.13 3.21 -4.37
CA GLU A 76 19.67 2.64 -5.66
C GLU A 76 20.80 1.92 -6.41
#